data_AF-A0A3M2LSJ0-F1
#
_entry.id   AF-A0A3M2LSJ0-F1
#
_cell.length_a   1.000
_cell.length_b   1.000
_cell.length_c   1.000
_cell.angle_alpha   90.00
_cell.angle_beta   90.00
_cell.angle_gamma   90.00
#
_symmetry.space_group_name_H-M   'P 1'
#
loop_
_entity.id
_entity.type
_entity.pdbx_description
1 polymer ?
#
loop_
_entity_poly.entity_id
_entity_poly.type
_entity_poly.pdbx_seq_one_letter_code
_entity_poly.pdbx_strand_id
1 'polypeptide(L)'
;MSDPRLPVDPDVELSIPQQRRELAHAPWATLGAISLGGVCGALARYGLATAFPHRPGAFPWATFGTNVSGCLIIGVLMVVITEVLRPHPLLRPFLGVGVLGGFTTFSTAMVDVQQAVGNGAPGIALAYLAATLVTALAAVWTGVRLTRALTPARTRSRDAAGAAEPGAVAPGEAGARVSAVASEGDAR
;
A
#
# COMPACT_ATOMS: atom_id res chain seq x y z
N MET A 1 -43.89 15.67 16.66
CA MET A 1 -42.67 16.07 17.39
C MET A 1 -41.74 14.87 17.34
N SER A 2 -41.00 14.77 16.24
CA SER A 2 -40.15 13.62 15.89
C SER A 2 -38.71 14.10 15.96
N ASP A 3 -37.90 13.51 16.84
CA ASP A 3 -36.48 13.79 16.98
C ASP A 3 -35.69 12.82 16.06
N PRO A 4 -35.19 13.26 14.89
CA PRO A 4 -34.58 12.41 13.88
C PRO A 4 -33.04 12.44 14.00
N ARG A 5 -32.53 12.12 15.20
CA ARG A 5 -31.09 12.00 15.49
C ARG A 5 -30.46 10.77 14.84
N LEU A 6 -30.42 10.75 13.51
CA LEU A 6 -29.41 10.03 12.75
C LEU A 6 -28.58 11.06 11.99
N PRO A 7 -27.37 11.40 12.48
CA PRO A 7 -26.33 12.00 11.65
C PRO A 7 -25.87 10.95 10.64
N VAL A 8 -26.63 10.80 9.56
CA VAL A 8 -26.11 10.31 8.28
C VAL A 8 -25.96 11.55 7.44
N ASP A 9 -24.85 12.25 7.64
CA ASP A 9 -24.39 13.27 6.72
C ASP A 9 -23.66 12.53 5.59
N PRO A 10 -24.17 12.49 4.34
CA PRO A 10 -23.37 12.04 3.22
C PRO A 10 -22.39 13.18 2.95
N ASP A 11 -21.14 13.02 3.37
CA ASP A 11 -20.07 14.05 3.38
C ASP A 11 -19.71 14.70 2.02
N VAL A 12 -20.57 14.61 1.00
CA VAL A 12 -20.42 15.20 -0.33
C VAL A 12 -21.72 15.91 -0.72
N GLU A 13 -21.86 17.17 -0.30
CA GLU A 13 -22.97 18.03 -0.71
C GLU A 13 -22.67 18.63 -2.10
N LEU A 14 -23.15 17.93 -3.14
CA LEU A 14 -22.96 18.30 -4.55
C LEU A 14 -23.57 19.66 -4.94
N SER A 15 -24.31 20.33 -4.07
CA SER A 15 -24.81 21.69 -4.29
C SER A 15 -23.74 22.76 -4.04
N ILE A 16 -22.64 22.43 -3.33
CA ILE A 16 -21.55 23.34 -3.01
C ILE A 16 -20.47 23.31 -4.11
N PRO A 17 -20.18 24.44 -4.80
CA PRO A 17 -19.18 24.49 -5.87
C PRO A 17 -17.74 24.13 -5.42
N GLN A 18 -17.43 24.32 -4.14
CA GLN A 18 -16.13 23.97 -3.54
C GLN A 18 -15.94 22.45 -3.38
N GLN A 19 -16.95 21.69 -2.94
CA GLN A 19 -16.90 20.23 -2.86
C GLN A 19 -16.93 19.56 -4.25
N ARG A 20 -17.54 20.18 -5.26
CA ARG A 20 -17.42 19.73 -6.65
C ARG A 20 -15.97 19.74 -7.17
N ARG A 21 -15.11 20.62 -6.65
CA ARG A 21 -13.68 20.66 -7.03
C ARG A 21 -12.88 19.53 -6.38
N GLU A 22 -13.30 19.02 -5.23
CA GLU A 22 -12.70 17.82 -4.60
C GLU A 22 -12.95 16.56 -5.43
N LEU A 23 -14.16 16.42 -6.02
CA LEU A 23 -14.45 15.38 -7.01
C LEU A 23 -13.76 15.62 -8.36
N ALA A 24 -13.47 16.87 -8.74
CA ALA A 24 -12.68 17.15 -9.94
C ALA A 24 -11.21 16.69 -9.79
N HIS A 25 -10.76 16.49 -8.54
CA HIS A 25 -9.47 15.87 -8.20
C HIS A 25 -9.63 14.40 -7.84
N ALA A 26 -10.83 13.81 -8.04
CA ALA A 26 -11.04 12.39 -7.85
C ALA A 26 -10.00 11.65 -8.69
N PRO A 27 -9.23 10.74 -8.08
CA PRO A 27 -8.14 10.10 -8.76
C PRO A 27 -8.72 8.97 -9.61
N TRP A 28 -9.50 9.31 -10.65
CA TRP A 28 -10.18 8.36 -11.54
C TRP A 28 -9.20 7.34 -12.12
N ALA A 29 -7.97 7.77 -12.40
CA ALA A 29 -6.89 6.88 -12.81
C ALA A 29 -6.51 5.87 -11.71
N THR A 30 -6.46 6.29 -10.44
CA THR A 30 -6.24 5.40 -9.28
C THR A 30 -7.42 4.46 -9.09
N LEU A 31 -8.66 4.96 -9.15
CA LEU A 31 -9.85 4.11 -9.04
C LEU A 31 -9.91 3.07 -10.18
N GLY A 32 -9.62 3.48 -11.41
CA GLY A 32 -9.52 2.58 -12.56
C GLY A 32 -8.42 1.55 -12.38
N ALA A 33 -7.25 1.95 -11.85
CA ALA A 33 -6.16 1.04 -11.55
C ALA A 33 -6.53 0.02 -10.44
N ILE A 34 -7.16 0.47 -9.35
CA ILE A 34 -7.63 -0.41 -8.27
C ILE A 34 -8.66 -1.41 -8.84
N SER A 35 -9.63 -0.93 -9.62
CA SER A 35 -10.67 -1.77 -10.20
C SER A 35 -10.10 -2.82 -11.14
N LEU A 36 -9.20 -2.44 -12.05
CA LEU A 36 -8.56 -3.39 -12.98
C LEU A 36 -7.75 -4.44 -12.23
N GLY A 37 -6.94 -4.02 -11.26
CA GLY A 37 -6.19 -4.94 -10.42
C GLY A 37 -7.11 -5.87 -9.63
N GLY A 38 -8.18 -5.33 -9.05
CA GLY A 38 -9.19 -6.07 -8.27
C GLY A 38 -9.87 -7.16 -9.07
N VAL A 39 -10.24 -6.87 -10.32
CA VAL A 39 -10.80 -7.87 -11.25
C VAL A 39 -9.79 -8.99 -11.49
N CYS A 40 -8.53 -8.66 -11.82
CA CYS A 40 -7.50 -9.68 -12.02
C CYS A 40 -7.28 -10.55 -10.78
N GLY A 41 -7.20 -9.92 -9.59
CA GLY A 41 -7.01 -10.63 -8.32
C GLY A 41 -8.18 -11.55 -7.98
N ALA A 42 -9.41 -11.05 -8.12
CA ALA A 42 -10.63 -11.81 -7.83
C ALA A 42 -10.79 -13.01 -8.78
N LEU A 43 -10.50 -12.83 -10.07
CA LEU A 43 -10.54 -13.91 -11.06
C LEU A 43 -9.46 -14.97 -10.79
N ALA A 44 -8.25 -14.55 -10.43
CA ALA A 44 -7.18 -15.48 -10.06
C ALA A 44 -7.54 -16.30 -8.81
N ARG A 45 -8.10 -15.65 -7.77
CA ARG A 45 -8.61 -16.31 -6.57
C ARG A 45 -9.71 -17.31 -6.89
N TYR A 46 -10.69 -16.90 -7.70
CA TYR A 46 -11.78 -17.76 -8.13
C TYR A 46 -11.27 -18.97 -8.94
N GLY A 47 -10.32 -18.74 -9.85
CA GLY A 47 -9.65 -19.80 -10.60
C GLY A 47 -8.95 -20.81 -9.70
N LEU A 48 -8.26 -20.35 -8.64
CA LEU A 48 -7.59 -21.25 -7.71
C LEU A 48 -8.58 -22.05 -6.86
N ALA A 49 -9.67 -21.42 -6.40
CA ALA A 49 -10.74 -22.09 -5.65
C ALA A 49 -11.46 -23.16 -6.49
N THR A 50 -11.67 -22.90 -7.78
CA THR A 50 -12.29 -23.87 -8.70
C THR A 50 -11.34 -25.00 -9.12
N ALA A 51 -10.04 -24.72 -9.24
CA ALA A 51 -9.03 -25.74 -9.53
C ALA A 51 -8.76 -26.69 -8.35
N PHE A 52 -8.86 -26.19 -7.11
CA PHE A 52 -8.61 -26.96 -5.88
C PHE A 52 -9.82 -26.91 -4.93
N PRO A 53 -10.95 -27.53 -5.30
CA PRO A 53 -12.13 -27.55 -4.45
C PRO A 53 -11.88 -28.40 -3.19
N HIS A 54 -12.50 -28.02 -2.08
CA HIS A 54 -12.51 -28.81 -0.86
C HIS A 54 -13.93 -29.17 -0.45
N ARG A 55 -14.07 -30.26 0.32
CA ARG A 55 -15.35 -30.62 0.93
C ARG A 55 -15.57 -29.79 2.21
N PRO A 56 -16.84 -29.57 2.61
CA PRO A 56 -17.14 -29.01 3.93
C PRO A 56 -16.51 -29.89 5.03
N GLY A 57 -15.80 -29.27 5.97
CA GLY A 57 -15.05 -29.98 7.01
C GLY A 57 -13.64 -30.44 6.62
N ALA A 58 -13.22 -30.29 5.36
CA ALA A 58 -11.82 -30.51 4.95
C ALA A 58 -11.00 -29.21 5.03
N PHE A 59 -9.67 -29.33 5.05
CA PHE A 59 -8.79 -28.17 5.07
C PHE A 59 -8.86 -27.38 3.75
N PRO A 60 -9.12 -26.05 3.80
CA PRO A 60 -9.34 -25.24 2.61
C PRO A 60 -8.04 -24.78 1.95
N TRP A 61 -7.35 -25.71 1.27
CA TRP A 61 -6.02 -25.47 0.68
C TRP A 61 -5.97 -24.31 -0.32
N ALA A 62 -7.02 -24.11 -1.11
CA ALA A 62 -7.09 -23.00 -2.06
C ALA A 62 -7.09 -21.65 -1.33
N THR A 63 -8.01 -21.44 -0.39
CA THR A 63 -8.14 -20.19 0.39
C THR A 63 -6.90 -19.94 1.24
N PHE A 64 -6.37 -20.98 1.88
CA PHE A 64 -5.12 -20.92 2.63
C PHE A 64 -3.96 -20.45 1.73
N GLY A 65 -3.78 -21.11 0.58
CA GLY A 65 -2.72 -20.79 -0.38
C GLY A 65 -2.83 -19.38 -0.94
N THR A 66 -4.04 -18.92 -1.30
CA THR A 66 -4.24 -17.53 -1.77
C THR A 66 -3.84 -16.51 -0.72
N ASN A 67 -4.22 -16.72 0.54
CA ASN A 67 -3.93 -15.77 1.61
C ASN A 67 -2.44 -15.75 1.95
N VAL A 68 -1.81 -16.92 2.10
CA VAL A 68 -0.38 -17.01 2.44
C VAL A 68 0.51 -16.48 1.32
N SER A 69 0.20 -16.82 0.06
CA SER A 69 0.95 -16.28 -1.08
C SER A 69 0.74 -14.76 -1.23
N GLY A 70 -0.47 -14.25 -1.00
CA GLY A 70 -0.73 -12.81 -0.95
C GLY A 70 0.06 -12.09 0.15
N CYS A 71 0.16 -12.69 1.35
CA CYS A 71 0.99 -12.20 2.45
C CYS A 71 2.49 -12.19 2.11
N LEU A 72 2.98 -13.20 1.39
CA LEU A 72 4.36 -13.19 0.89
C LEU A 72 4.57 -12.04 -0.11
N ILE A 73 3.67 -11.91 -1.08
CA ILE A 73 3.77 -10.90 -2.14
C ILE A 73 3.69 -9.49 -1.57
N ILE A 74 2.82 -9.21 -0.57
CA ILE A 74 2.77 -7.87 0.04
C ILE A 74 4.07 -7.53 0.79
N GLY A 75 4.70 -8.52 1.43
CA GLY A 75 6.01 -8.34 2.06
C GLY A 75 7.11 -7.96 1.06
N VAL A 76 7.13 -8.62 -0.09
CA VAL A 76 8.03 -8.28 -1.22
C VAL A 76 7.71 -6.89 -1.76
N LEU A 77 6.44 -6.64 -2.04
CA LEU A 77 5.94 -5.41 -2.65
C LEU A 77 6.30 -4.20 -1.78
N MET A 78 6.16 -4.32 -0.46
CA MET A 78 6.50 -3.25 0.47
C MET A 78 7.95 -2.82 0.31
N VAL A 79 8.91 -3.74 0.37
CA VAL A 79 10.34 -3.43 0.21
C VAL A 79 10.65 -2.85 -1.17
N VAL A 80 10.13 -3.45 -2.24
CA VAL A 80 10.38 -2.96 -3.61
C VAL A 80 9.92 -1.51 -3.78
N ILE A 81 8.75 -1.19 -3.24
CA ILE A 81 8.12 0.12 -3.38
C ILE A 81 8.74 1.19 -2.48
N THR A 82 9.30 0.82 -1.33
CA THR A 82 9.87 1.77 -0.36
C THR A 82 11.38 1.95 -0.51
N GLU A 83 12.10 0.88 -0.85
CA GLU A 83 13.57 0.85 -0.77
C GLU A 83 14.25 0.75 -2.15
N VAL A 84 13.57 0.22 -3.16
CA VAL A 84 14.22 -0.15 -4.44
C VAL A 84 13.85 0.79 -5.58
N LEU A 85 12.56 1.03 -5.76
CA LEU A 85 12.01 1.77 -6.89
C LEU A 85 11.41 3.11 -6.46
N ARG A 86 11.36 4.07 -7.38
CA ARG A 86 10.40 5.18 -7.34
C ARG A 86 9.24 4.81 -8.27
N PRO A 87 8.27 4.00 -7.82
CA PRO A 87 7.22 3.49 -8.70
C PRO A 87 6.29 4.62 -9.16
N HIS A 88 5.69 4.43 -10.33
CA HIS A 88 4.59 5.27 -10.79
C HIS A 88 3.49 5.32 -9.72
N PRO A 89 2.84 6.47 -9.46
CA PRO A 89 1.84 6.63 -8.40
C PRO A 89 0.70 5.60 -8.46
N LEU A 90 0.36 5.12 -9.66
CA LEU A 90 -0.70 4.14 -9.90
C LEU A 90 -0.31 2.69 -9.61
N LEU A 91 0.99 2.37 -9.49
CA LEU A 91 1.42 0.98 -9.30
C LEU A 91 1.11 0.47 -7.89
N ARG A 92 1.27 1.32 -6.86
CA ARG A 92 0.92 0.99 -5.47
C ARG A 92 -0.58 0.64 -5.33
N PRO A 93 -1.53 1.47 -5.78
CA PRO A 93 -2.95 1.16 -5.69
C PRO A 93 -3.35 -0.01 -6.61
N PHE A 94 -2.76 -0.14 -7.80
CA PHE A 94 -3.02 -1.28 -8.69
C PHE A 94 -2.62 -2.62 -8.05
N LEU A 95 -1.38 -2.76 -7.59
CA LEU A 95 -0.87 -4.04 -7.06
C LEU A 95 -1.35 -4.29 -5.63
N GLY A 96 -1.23 -3.31 -4.74
CA GLY A 96 -1.53 -3.48 -3.31
C GLY A 96 -3.02 -3.60 -3.05
N VAL A 97 -3.78 -2.57 -3.41
CA VAL A 97 -5.22 -2.53 -3.12
C VAL A 97 -6.01 -3.32 -4.16
N GLY A 98 -5.69 -3.18 -5.44
CA GLY A 98 -6.36 -3.90 -6.53
C GLY A 98 -6.05 -5.40 -6.51
N VAL A 99 -4.90 -5.79 -7.07
CA VAL A 99 -4.56 -7.20 -7.29
C VAL A 99 -4.54 -7.99 -5.98
N LEU A 100 -3.76 -7.55 -4.98
CA LEU A 100 -3.63 -8.29 -3.73
C LEU A 100 -4.91 -8.24 -2.89
N GLY A 101 -5.63 -7.11 -2.88
CA GLY A 101 -6.91 -6.99 -2.20
C GLY A 101 -8.01 -7.86 -2.81
N GLY A 102 -8.04 -8.01 -4.14
CA GLY A 102 -8.97 -8.93 -4.82
C GLY A 102 -8.58 -10.41 -4.72
N PHE A 103 -7.27 -10.68 -4.69
CA PHE A 103 -6.69 -12.02 -4.65
C PHE A 103 -6.76 -12.68 -3.27
N THR A 104 -6.62 -11.91 -2.19
CA THR A 104 -6.73 -12.42 -0.82
C THR A 104 -8.16 -12.28 -0.30
N THR A 105 -8.54 -13.09 0.68
CA THR A 105 -9.89 -13.03 1.26
C THR A 105 -9.94 -13.50 2.71
N PHE A 106 -10.44 -12.64 3.59
CA PHE A 106 -10.76 -13.01 4.97
C PHE A 106 -12.17 -13.58 5.08
N SER A 107 -13.14 -13.04 4.33
CA SER A 107 -14.55 -13.47 4.40
C SER A 107 -14.71 -14.93 4.01
N THR A 108 -14.10 -15.38 2.91
CA THR A 108 -14.15 -16.79 2.51
C THR A 108 -13.47 -17.68 3.55
N ALA A 109 -12.33 -17.24 4.12
CA ALA A 109 -11.65 -18.00 5.16
C ALA A 109 -12.53 -18.19 6.41
N MET A 110 -13.29 -17.17 6.83
CA MET A 110 -14.22 -17.30 7.96
C MET A 110 -15.43 -18.19 7.65
N VAL A 111 -15.92 -18.16 6.40
CA VAL A 111 -16.95 -19.10 5.95
C VAL A 111 -16.43 -20.54 5.99
N ASP A 112 -15.19 -20.80 5.55
CA ASP A 112 -14.59 -22.13 5.61
C ASP A 112 -14.46 -22.64 7.07
N VAL A 113 -14.08 -21.75 7.99
CA VAL A 113 -14.04 -22.04 9.44
C VAL A 113 -15.44 -22.38 9.97
N GLN A 114 -16.43 -21.54 9.67
CA GLN A 114 -17.81 -21.74 10.11
C GLN A 114 -18.40 -23.06 9.57
N GLN A 115 -18.14 -23.37 8.29
CA GLN A 115 -18.54 -24.62 7.68
C GLN A 115 -17.83 -25.82 8.33
N ALA A 116 -16.53 -25.73 8.60
CA ALA A 116 -15.81 -26.82 9.26
C ALA A 116 -16.39 -27.13 10.65
N VAL A 117 -16.73 -26.10 11.44
CA VAL A 117 -17.40 -26.29 12.74
C VAL A 117 -18.80 -26.90 12.56
N GLY A 118 -19.60 -26.38 11.63
CA GLY A 118 -20.95 -26.87 11.35
C GLY A 118 -21.00 -28.32 10.86
N ASN A 119 -19.91 -28.81 10.26
CA ASN A 119 -19.77 -30.20 9.80
C ASN A 119 -19.06 -31.11 10.80
N GLY A 120 -18.97 -30.71 12.09
CA GLY A 120 -18.40 -31.54 13.14
C GLY A 120 -16.86 -31.65 13.12
N ALA A 121 -16.17 -30.73 12.43
CA ALA A 121 -14.72 -30.70 12.32
C ALA A 121 -14.08 -29.46 12.97
N PRO A 122 -14.34 -29.16 14.27
CA PRO A 122 -13.80 -27.97 14.94
C PRO A 122 -12.27 -28.00 15.07
N GLY A 123 -11.66 -29.19 15.13
CA GLY A 123 -10.20 -29.34 15.12
C GLY A 123 -9.56 -28.81 13.83
N ILE A 124 -10.19 -29.05 12.68
CA ILE A 124 -9.72 -28.53 11.38
C ILE A 124 -9.90 -27.02 11.32
N ALA A 125 -11.02 -26.50 11.83
CA ALA A 125 -11.27 -25.07 11.92
C ALA A 125 -10.18 -24.34 12.75
N LEU A 126 -9.86 -24.88 13.93
CA LEU A 126 -8.82 -24.32 14.81
C LEU A 126 -7.43 -24.43 14.17
N ALA A 127 -7.11 -25.58 13.58
CA ALA A 127 -5.84 -25.79 12.88
C ALA A 127 -5.68 -24.82 11.70
N TYR A 128 -6.75 -24.60 10.92
CA TYR A 128 -6.74 -23.67 9.80
C TYR A 128 -6.51 -22.21 10.25
N LEU A 129 -7.19 -21.76 11.31
CA LEU A 129 -6.98 -20.43 11.88
C LEU A 129 -5.54 -20.24 12.37
N ALA A 130 -5.03 -21.18 13.18
CA ALA A 130 -3.69 -21.11 13.73
C ALA A 130 -2.62 -21.17 12.62
N ALA A 131 -2.78 -22.09 11.66
CA ALA A 131 -1.89 -22.20 10.52
C ALA A 131 -1.89 -20.91 9.70
N THR A 132 -3.06 -20.34 9.40
CA THR A 132 -3.18 -19.11 8.62
C THR A 132 -2.45 -17.96 9.31
N LEU A 133 -2.67 -17.77 10.62
CA LEU A 133 -2.00 -16.68 11.36
C LEU A 133 -0.48 -16.84 11.35
N VAL A 134 0.03 -18.02 11.73
CA VAL A 134 1.47 -18.27 11.82
C VAL A 134 2.14 -18.15 10.46
N THR A 135 1.56 -18.79 9.43
CA THR A 135 2.15 -18.80 8.09
C THR A 135 2.01 -17.46 7.37
N ALA A 136 0.94 -16.70 7.57
CA ALA A 136 0.82 -15.35 7.03
C ALA A 136 1.90 -14.42 7.59
N LEU A 137 2.12 -14.42 8.91
CA LEU A 137 3.17 -13.62 9.55
C LEU A 137 4.56 -14.05 9.06
N ALA A 138 4.82 -15.35 9.02
CA ALA A 138 6.08 -15.89 8.49
C ALA A 138 6.29 -15.52 7.02
N ALA A 139 5.24 -15.56 6.20
CA ALA A 139 5.29 -15.22 4.78
C ALA A 139 5.62 -13.74 4.56
N VAL A 140 4.96 -12.82 5.27
CA VAL A 140 5.29 -11.37 5.20
C VAL A 140 6.76 -11.15 5.58
N TRP A 141 7.19 -11.73 6.71
CA TRP A 141 8.56 -11.54 7.20
C TRP A 141 9.60 -12.10 6.23
N THR A 142 9.32 -13.28 5.66
CA THR A 142 10.16 -13.91 4.65
C THR A 142 10.22 -13.04 3.38
N GLY A 143 9.09 -12.53 2.90
CA GLY A 143 9.03 -11.66 1.73
C GLY A 143 9.86 -10.39 1.91
N VAL A 144 9.77 -9.77 3.09
CA VAL A 144 10.58 -8.58 3.43
C VAL A 144 12.07 -8.93 3.47
N ARG A 145 12.45 -9.98 4.21
CA ARG A 145 13.87 -10.36 4.38
C ARG A 145 14.52 -10.80 3.09
N LEU A 146 13.82 -11.64 2.32
CA LEU A 146 14.31 -12.15 1.04
C LEU A 146 14.53 -10.99 0.06
N THR A 147 13.56 -10.08 -0.07
CA THR A 147 13.68 -8.93 -0.97
C THR A 147 14.85 -8.02 -0.58
N ARG A 148 15.04 -7.75 0.71
CA ARG A 148 16.18 -6.96 1.20
C ARG A 148 17.52 -7.66 0.98
N ALA A 149 17.58 -8.98 1.19
CA ALA A 149 18.81 -9.74 0.96
C ALA A 149 19.21 -9.76 -0.52
N LEU A 150 18.22 -9.79 -1.42
CA LEU A 150 18.43 -9.82 -2.87
C LEU A 150 18.62 -8.43 -3.49
N THR A 151 18.22 -7.35 -2.81
CA THR A 151 18.35 -6.00 -3.34
C THR A 151 19.52 -5.26 -2.69
N PRO A 152 20.56 -4.87 -3.44
CA PRO A 152 21.67 -4.11 -2.89
C PRO A 152 21.17 -2.78 -2.32
N ALA A 153 21.44 -2.56 -1.03
CA ALA A 153 21.15 -1.29 -0.38
C ALA A 153 21.92 -0.16 -1.10
N ARG A 154 21.21 0.62 -1.94
CA ARG A 154 21.76 1.81 -2.62
C ARG A 154 22.17 2.93 -1.65
N THR A 155 22.02 2.73 -0.34
CA THR A 155 22.28 3.71 0.71
C THR A 155 23.76 4.04 0.93
N ARG A 156 24.73 3.33 0.34
CA ARG A 156 26.15 3.63 0.60
C ARG A 156 26.74 4.81 -0.21
N SER A 157 26.15 5.19 -1.35
CA SER A 157 26.73 6.28 -2.18
C SER A 157 26.28 7.69 -1.80
N ARG A 158 25.19 7.86 -1.02
CA ARG A 158 24.73 9.19 -0.60
C ARG A 158 25.52 9.73 0.60
N ASP A 159 25.88 8.86 1.53
CA ASP A 159 26.70 9.23 2.69
C ASP A 159 28.17 9.44 2.30
N ALA A 160 28.69 8.70 1.31
CA ALA A 160 30.02 8.92 0.76
C ALA A 160 30.14 10.21 -0.07
N ALA A 161 29.06 10.61 -0.76
CA ALA A 161 29.01 11.88 -1.49
C ALA A 161 28.79 13.10 -0.57
N GLY A 162 28.11 12.91 0.57
CA GLY A 162 27.96 13.95 1.60
C GLY A 162 29.19 14.14 2.50
N ALA A 163 30.04 13.13 2.62
CA ALA A 163 31.30 13.20 3.38
C ALA A 163 32.49 13.75 2.56
N ALA A 164 32.33 13.93 1.24
CA ALA A 164 33.38 14.38 0.33
C ALA A 164 33.39 15.91 0.07
N GLU A 165 32.66 16.70 0.86
CA GLU A 165 32.78 18.17 0.87
C GLU A 165 33.44 18.68 2.17
N PRO A 166 34.78 18.62 2.30
CA PRO A 166 35.50 19.47 3.23
C PRO A 166 35.85 20.80 2.55
N GLY A 167 35.08 21.84 2.88
CA GLY A 167 35.58 23.22 2.97
C GLY A 167 36.00 23.94 1.68
N ALA A 168 35.09 24.74 1.14
CA ALA A 168 35.44 25.99 0.45
C ALA A 168 34.54 27.12 0.94
N VAL A 169 34.84 27.62 2.15
CA VAL A 169 34.41 28.97 2.54
C VAL A 169 35.28 29.95 1.74
N ALA A 170 34.72 30.49 0.66
CA ALA A 170 35.29 31.65 -0.02
C ALA A 170 34.77 32.93 0.68
N PRO A 171 35.65 33.83 1.15
CA PRO A 171 35.25 35.13 1.65
C PRO A 171 35.17 36.18 0.51
N GLY A 172 34.16 37.03 0.55
CA GLY A 172 33.94 38.16 -0.38
C GLY A 172 32.83 37.83 -1.40
N GLU A 173 31.75 38.58 -1.58
CA GLU A 173 31.59 40.03 -1.51
C GLU A 173 30.16 40.36 -1.02
N ALA A 174 30.01 40.65 0.27
CA ALA A 174 28.79 41.22 0.82
C ALA A 174 29.14 42.57 1.45
N GLY A 175 29.48 43.55 0.62
CA GLY A 175 29.97 44.85 1.11
C GLY A 175 30.15 45.95 0.07
N ALA A 176 29.52 45.86 -1.11
CA ALA A 176 29.73 46.85 -2.18
C ALA A 176 28.45 47.22 -2.97
N ARG A 177 27.27 47.20 -2.31
CA ARG A 177 26.02 47.77 -2.88
C ARG A 177 25.22 48.60 -1.87
N VAL A 178 25.91 49.22 -0.92
CA VAL A 178 25.37 50.28 -0.03
C VAL A 178 26.40 51.41 0.05
N SER A 179 26.74 52.02 -1.09
CA SER A 179 27.50 53.28 -1.17
C SER A 179 27.33 54.01 -2.51
N ALA A 180 26.26 53.73 -3.26
CA ALA A 180 25.94 54.47 -4.49
C ALA A 180 24.68 55.36 -4.35
N VAL A 181 24.23 55.64 -3.12
CA VAL A 181 23.07 56.52 -2.83
C VAL A 181 23.49 57.70 -1.92
N ALA A 182 24.77 58.09 -1.94
CA ALA A 182 25.27 59.19 -1.11
C ALA A 182 26.28 60.12 -1.81
N SER A 183 26.26 60.20 -3.15
CA SER A 183 27.09 61.14 -3.90
C SER A 183 26.37 61.68 -5.14
N GLU A 184 25.15 62.19 -4.94
CA GLU A 184 24.42 62.98 -5.96
C GLU A 184 23.65 64.12 -5.30
N GLY A 185 24.33 64.79 -4.37
CA GLY A 185 23.80 65.89 -3.57
C GLY A 185 24.89 66.85 -3.15
N ASP A 186 25.78 67.25 -4.05
CA ASP A 186 26.56 68.50 -3.96
C ASP A 186 27.29 68.76 -5.29
N ALA A 187 26.64 69.45 -6.23
CA ALA A 187 27.27 70.35 -7.21
C ALA A 187 26.25 70.84 -8.26
N ARG A 188 25.89 72.12 -8.10
CA ARG A 188 25.28 73.06 -9.09
C ARG A 188 23.77 73.12 -9.17
#